data_AF-A0A7L1P9Q9-F1
#
_entry.id   AF-A0A7L1P9Q9-F1
#
_cell.length_a   1.000
_cell.length_b   1.000
_cell.length_c   1.000
_cell.angle_alpha   90.00
_cell.angle_beta   90.00
_cell.angle_gamma   90.00
#
_symmetry.space_group_name_H-M   'P 1'
#
loop_
_entity.id
_entity.type
_entity.pdbx_description
1 polymer ?
#
loop_
_entity_poly.entity_id
_entity_poly.type
_entity_poly.pdbx_seq_one_letter_code
_entity_poly.pdbx_strand_id
1 'polypeptide(L)'
;RSNRDCQIDQHHRNQCQYCRLKKCFRVGMRKEAVQRGRIPPSHSGSSPNPVPTGEYFNGQPVSELISQLLRAEPYPAARYGSQYAQQGSVMGIDNICELAARLLFSTVEWARNIPFFPELPVSDQVALLRLSWSELFVLNAAQSALPLHMAPLLAAAGFHASPMSAERVVAFMDQIRVFQEQVDKLNRLQVDSAEYSCLKAIALFTP
;
A
#
# COMPACT_ATOMS: atom_id res chain seq x y z
N ARG A 1 -20.84 -24.23 14.40
CA ARG A 1 -22.23 -24.26 14.92
C ARG A 1 -22.19 -24.91 16.32
N SER A 2 -22.85 -24.30 17.32
CA SER A 2 -22.79 -24.53 18.79
C SER A 2 -21.97 -23.50 19.60
N ASN A 3 -22.28 -23.32 20.89
CA ASN A 3 -21.81 -22.30 21.85
C ASN A 3 -20.31 -22.36 22.21
N ARG A 4 -19.47 -22.96 21.36
CA ARG A 4 -18.01 -23.08 21.59
C ARG A 4 -17.61 -23.83 22.87
N ASP A 5 -18.53 -24.63 23.43
CA ASP A 5 -18.39 -25.39 24.68
C ASP A 5 -18.73 -26.88 24.53
N CYS A 6 -18.45 -27.47 23.37
CA CYS A 6 -18.64 -28.91 23.16
C CYS A 6 -17.79 -29.73 24.15
N GLN A 7 -18.40 -30.76 24.76
CA GLN A 7 -17.67 -31.74 25.57
C GLN A 7 -16.77 -32.60 24.66
N ILE A 8 -15.52 -32.80 25.08
CA ILE A 8 -14.52 -33.56 24.30
C ILE A 8 -14.18 -34.84 25.06
N ASP A 9 -14.75 -35.96 24.59
CA ASP A 9 -14.53 -37.32 25.09
C ASP A 9 -13.82 -38.21 24.04
N GLN A 10 -13.60 -39.49 24.35
CA GLN A 10 -12.87 -40.41 23.47
C GLN A 10 -13.57 -40.70 22.15
N HIS A 11 -14.90 -40.73 22.13
CA HIS A 11 -15.71 -41.16 20.98
C HIS A 11 -16.07 -40.00 20.06
N HIS A 12 -16.28 -38.80 20.62
CA HIS A 12 -16.79 -37.63 19.91
C HIS A 12 -15.76 -36.49 19.75
N ARG A 13 -14.49 -36.70 20.13
CA ARG A 13 -13.42 -35.69 19.97
C ARG A 13 -13.26 -35.12 18.56
N ASN A 14 -13.68 -35.85 17.52
CA ASN A 14 -13.56 -35.43 16.12
C ASN A 14 -14.75 -34.57 15.64
N GLN A 15 -15.80 -34.40 16.44
CA GLN A 15 -17.03 -33.71 16.04
C GLN A 15 -16.90 -32.17 16.04
N CYS A 16 -15.94 -31.63 16.79
CA CYS A 16 -15.67 -30.19 16.81
C CYS A 16 -14.16 -29.90 16.94
N GLN A 17 -13.53 -29.51 15.84
CA GLN A 17 -12.10 -29.17 15.81
C GLN A 17 -11.76 -27.99 16.73
N TYR A 18 -12.61 -26.96 16.78
CA TYR A 18 -12.40 -25.77 17.60
C TYR A 18 -12.34 -26.11 19.11
N CYS A 19 -13.35 -26.80 19.65
CA CYS A 19 -13.40 -27.13 21.07
C CYS A 19 -12.31 -28.13 21.47
N ARG A 20 -11.92 -29.03 20.56
CA ARG A 20 -10.79 -29.93 20.75
C ARG A 20 -9.48 -29.15 20.90
N LEU A 21 -9.17 -28.24 19.98
CA LEU A 21 -7.96 -27.41 20.04
C LEU A 21 -7.95 -26.51 21.28
N LYS A 22 -9.09 -25.90 21.62
CA LYS A 22 -9.26 -25.11 22.86
C LYS A 22 -8.95 -25.95 24.11
N LYS A 23 -9.41 -27.21 24.17
CA LYS A 23 -9.08 -28.13 25.27
C LYS A 23 -7.60 -28.49 25.28
N CYS A 24 -6.95 -28.71 24.13
CA CYS A 24 -5.51 -28.97 24.02
C CYS A 24 -4.69 -27.84 24.69
N PHE A 25 -5.00 -26.58 24.39
CA PHE A 25 -4.33 -25.45 25.05
C PHE A 25 -4.64 -25.37 26.55
N ARG A 26 -5.89 -25.61 26.95
CA ARG A 26 -6.30 -25.61 28.37
C ARG A 26 -5.57 -26.67 29.22
N VAL A 27 -5.21 -27.81 28.62
CA VAL A 27 -4.43 -28.85 29.30
C VAL A 27 -2.91 -28.63 29.18
N GLY A 28 -2.47 -27.46 28.70
CA GLY A 28 -1.06 -27.05 28.69
C GLY A 28 -0.27 -27.47 27.44
N MET A 29 -0.93 -27.87 26.35
CA MET A 29 -0.21 -28.11 25.09
C MET A 29 0.36 -26.80 24.55
N ARG A 30 1.65 -26.81 24.25
CA ARG A 30 2.41 -25.65 23.77
C ARG A 30 2.45 -25.64 22.25
N LYS A 31 1.98 -24.56 21.60
CA LYS A 31 1.98 -24.44 20.13
C LYS A 31 3.40 -24.47 19.58
N GLU A 32 4.32 -23.83 20.28
CA GLU A 32 5.75 -23.73 20.00
C GLU A 32 6.49 -25.08 20.12
N ALA A 33 5.92 -26.07 20.82
CA ALA A 33 6.49 -27.42 20.87
C ALA A 33 6.22 -28.23 19.59
N VAL A 34 5.31 -27.75 18.72
CA VAL A 34 5.05 -28.36 17.43
C VAL A 34 6.18 -28.00 16.48
N GLN A 35 7.11 -28.93 16.29
CA GLN A 35 8.10 -28.82 15.22
C GLN A 35 7.37 -28.85 13.88
N ARG A 36 7.75 -27.98 12.94
CA ARG A 36 7.35 -28.15 11.54
C ARG A 36 7.85 -29.54 11.14
N GLY A 37 6.97 -30.38 10.60
CA GLY A 37 7.30 -31.77 10.24
C GLY A 37 8.59 -31.83 9.42
N ARG A 38 9.26 -33.00 9.39
CA ARG A 38 10.43 -33.20 8.53
C ARG A 38 10.02 -32.87 7.10
N ILE A 39 10.45 -31.73 6.60
CA ILE A 39 10.48 -31.46 5.16
C ILE A 39 11.37 -32.58 4.60
N PRO A 40 10.93 -33.37 3.61
CA PRO A 40 11.80 -34.33 2.96
C PRO A 40 13.09 -33.61 2.55
N PRO A 41 14.27 -34.15 2.85
CA PRO A 41 15.50 -33.53 2.35
C PRO A 41 15.43 -33.53 0.83
N SER A 42 15.27 -32.36 0.24
CA SER A 42 15.72 -32.16 -1.14
C SER A 42 17.19 -32.54 -1.15
N HIS A 43 17.55 -33.56 -1.92
CA HIS A 43 18.94 -33.91 -2.17
C HIS A 43 19.64 -32.71 -2.83
N SER A 44 20.27 -31.87 -2.02
CA SER A 44 21.33 -30.97 -2.44
C SER A 44 22.36 -30.94 -1.30
N GLY A 45 23.14 -32.01 -1.24
CA GLY A 45 24.33 -32.04 -0.41
C GLY A 45 25.41 -31.15 -1.04
N SER A 46 25.76 -30.08 -0.35
CA SER A 46 27.12 -29.54 -0.35
C SER A 46 27.31 -28.61 0.86
N SER A 47 28.36 -28.90 1.62
CA SER A 47 28.94 -28.20 2.76
C SER A 47 29.07 -26.66 2.61
N PRO A 48 29.32 -25.94 3.73
CA PRO A 48 29.12 -24.49 3.80
C PRO A 48 30.25 -23.73 3.12
N ASN A 49 29.96 -23.16 1.95
CA ASN A 49 30.73 -22.06 1.39
C ASN A 49 30.13 -20.72 1.86
N PRO A 50 30.97 -19.69 2.07
CA PRO A 50 30.51 -18.39 2.52
C PRO A 50 29.54 -17.80 1.48
N VAL A 51 28.41 -17.35 1.99
CA VAL A 51 27.30 -16.67 1.30
C VAL A 51 27.80 -15.72 0.21
N PRO A 52 27.56 -15.97 -1.08
CA PRO A 52 27.32 -14.91 -2.02
C PRO A 52 25.84 -14.55 -1.94
N THR A 53 25.62 -13.32 -1.50
CA THR A 53 24.41 -12.53 -1.55
C THR A 53 23.40 -12.97 -2.62
N GLY A 54 22.22 -13.39 -2.16
CA GLY A 54 20.94 -13.18 -2.84
C GLY A 54 20.75 -13.96 -4.14
N GLU A 55 20.04 -15.08 -4.03
CA GLU A 55 19.34 -15.73 -5.15
C GLU A 55 18.42 -14.71 -5.83
N TYR A 56 18.85 -14.22 -6.99
CA TYR A 56 18.07 -13.41 -7.91
C TYR A 56 16.89 -14.24 -8.41
N PHE A 57 15.74 -14.10 -7.75
CA PHE A 57 14.46 -14.54 -8.31
C PHE A 57 14.23 -13.80 -9.64
N ASN A 58 14.37 -14.53 -10.75
CA ASN A 58 14.12 -14.10 -12.13
C ASN A 58 15.03 -13.00 -12.73
N GLY A 59 16.35 -13.08 -12.51
CA GLY A 59 17.37 -12.71 -13.51
C GLY A 59 17.41 -11.28 -14.10
N GLN A 60 16.56 -10.35 -13.67
CA GLN A 60 16.61 -8.96 -14.09
C GLN A 60 17.52 -8.22 -13.11
N PRO A 61 18.57 -7.51 -13.57
CA PRO A 61 19.32 -6.63 -12.69
C PRO A 61 18.37 -5.58 -12.12
N VAL A 62 18.53 -5.20 -10.85
CA VAL A 62 17.68 -4.21 -10.16
C VAL A 62 17.48 -2.93 -10.99
N SER A 63 18.49 -2.54 -11.76
CA SER A 63 18.44 -1.42 -12.72
C SER A 63 17.36 -1.55 -13.81
N GLU A 64 17.12 -2.77 -14.31
CA GLU A 64 16.11 -3.02 -15.35
C GLU A 64 14.69 -2.97 -14.78
N LEU A 65 14.47 -3.51 -13.56
CA LEU A 65 13.19 -3.39 -12.88
C LEU A 65 12.83 -1.92 -12.64
N ILE A 66 13.77 -1.12 -12.13
CA ILE A 66 13.58 0.33 -11.94
C ILE A 66 13.24 1.02 -13.27
N SER A 67 13.94 0.65 -14.35
CA SER A 67 13.67 1.17 -15.69
C SER A 67 12.26 0.82 -16.18
N GLN A 68 11.76 -0.38 -15.87
CA GLN A 68 10.39 -0.79 -16.20
C GLN A 68 9.36 -0.02 -15.37
N LEU A 69 9.61 0.18 -14.08
CA LEU A 69 8.73 1.00 -13.22
C LEU A 69 8.63 2.44 -13.72
N LEU A 70 9.75 3.04 -14.13
CA LEU A 70 9.80 4.39 -14.70
C LEU A 70 9.05 4.51 -16.03
N ARG A 71 9.12 3.48 -16.88
CA ARG A 71 8.39 3.44 -18.17
C ARG A 71 6.88 3.26 -18.00
N ALA A 72 6.45 2.66 -16.90
CA ALA A 72 5.04 2.46 -16.59
C ALA A 72 4.32 3.75 -16.13
N GLU A 73 5.06 4.82 -15.83
CA GLU A 73 4.46 6.10 -15.41
C GLU A 73 3.65 6.73 -16.56
N PRO A 74 2.32 6.91 -16.39
CA PRO A 74 1.44 7.36 -17.47
C PRO A 74 1.65 8.83 -17.85
N TYR A 75 2.26 9.64 -16.97
CA TYR A 75 2.52 11.06 -17.20
C TYR A 75 3.93 11.45 -16.76
N PRO A 76 4.73 12.12 -17.61
CA PRO A 76 5.97 12.74 -17.18
C PRO A 76 5.68 13.85 -16.15
N ALA A 77 6.35 13.81 -14.99
CA ALA A 77 6.19 14.79 -13.90
C ALA A 77 6.28 16.27 -14.37
N ALA A 78 7.02 16.52 -15.46
CA ALA A 78 7.17 17.83 -16.09
C ALA A 78 5.85 18.49 -16.54
N ARG A 79 4.79 17.73 -16.87
CA ARG A 79 3.51 18.30 -17.31
C ARG A 79 2.71 18.94 -16.19
N TYR A 80 2.85 18.44 -14.95
CA TYR A 80 2.14 18.99 -13.80
C TYR A 80 2.85 20.25 -13.30
N GLY A 81 4.16 20.24 -13.10
CA GLY A 81 4.89 21.43 -12.63
C GLY A 81 4.91 22.62 -13.60
N SER A 82 5.00 22.39 -14.91
CA SER A 82 5.16 23.48 -15.89
C SER A 82 3.87 24.25 -16.20
N GLN A 83 2.71 23.59 -16.17
CA GLN A 83 1.43 24.27 -16.44
C GLN A 83 0.99 25.17 -15.27
N TYR A 84 1.34 24.81 -14.03
CA TYR A 84 0.88 25.51 -12.83
C TYR A 84 1.89 26.50 -12.26
N ALA A 85 3.20 26.35 -12.52
CA ALA A 85 4.20 27.33 -12.09
C ALA A 85 4.16 28.65 -12.90
N GLN A 86 3.57 28.65 -14.11
CA GLN A 86 3.47 29.84 -14.95
C GLN A 86 2.26 30.75 -14.63
N GLN A 87 1.28 30.25 -13.90
CA GLN A 87 0.10 31.02 -13.53
C GLN A 87 0.09 31.17 -12.00
N GLY A 88 0.48 32.34 -11.49
CA GLY A 88 0.31 32.73 -10.09
C GLY A 88 -1.18 32.87 -9.65
N SER A 89 -2.06 32.05 -10.23
CA SER A 89 -3.47 31.95 -9.95
C SER A 89 -3.70 30.85 -8.91
N VAL A 90 -4.42 31.19 -7.84
CA VAL A 90 -4.98 30.21 -6.90
C VAL A 90 -5.81 29.22 -7.72
N MET A 91 -5.34 27.98 -7.83
CA MET A 91 -6.10 26.95 -8.55
C MET A 91 -7.51 26.84 -7.98
N GLY A 92 -8.52 26.82 -8.87
CA GLY A 92 -9.91 26.60 -8.48
C GLY A 92 -10.09 25.23 -7.82
N ILE A 93 -11.13 25.11 -6.99
CA ILE A 93 -11.45 23.90 -6.23
C ILE A 93 -11.69 22.71 -7.17
N ASP A 94 -12.42 22.94 -8.26
CA ASP A 94 -12.69 21.94 -9.30
C ASP A 94 -11.38 21.39 -9.89
N ASN A 95 -10.38 22.24 -10.09
CA ASN A 95 -9.07 21.83 -10.58
C ASN A 95 -8.31 20.95 -9.58
N ILE A 96 -8.49 21.14 -8.27
CA ILE A 96 -7.84 20.32 -7.24
C ILE A 96 -8.49 18.93 -7.17
N CYS A 97 -9.82 18.87 -7.16
CA CYS A 97 -10.54 17.59 -7.16
C CYS A 97 -10.30 16.82 -8.46
N GLU A 98 -10.28 17.50 -9.61
CA GLU A 98 -9.94 16.90 -10.89
C GLU A 98 -8.51 16.36 -10.89
N LEU A 99 -7.54 17.13 -10.38
CA LEU A 99 -6.17 16.68 -10.29
C LEU A 99 -6.03 15.48 -9.34
N ALA A 100 -6.69 15.50 -8.18
CA ALA A 100 -6.71 14.37 -7.27
C ALA A 100 -7.31 13.11 -7.94
N ALA A 101 -8.41 13.26 -8.68
CA ALA A 101 -8.98 12.15 -9.44
C ALA A 101 -8.00 11.61 -10.49
N ARG A 102 -7.31 12.50 -11.22
CA ARG A 102 -6.27 12.11 -12.20
C ARG A 102 -5.12 11.34 -11.54
N LEU A 103 -4.68 11.72 -10.34
CA LEU A 103 -3.65 10.99 -9.59
C LEU A 103 -4.13 9.60 -9.14
N LEU A 104 -5.40 9.45 -8.79
CA LEU A 104 -5.98 8.14 -8.47
C LEU A 104 -6.03 7.25 -9.72
N PHE A 105 -6.49 7.78 -10.85
CA PHE A 105 -6.51 7.03 -12.11
C PHE A 105 -5.10 6.68 -12.60
N SER A 106 -4.13 7.59 -12.46
CA SER A 106 -2.74 7.34 -12.83
C SER A 106 -2.13 6.22 -12.00
N THR A 107 -2.50 6.10 -10.72
CA THR A 107 -2.06 4.98 -9.85
C THR A 107 -2.51 3.64 -10.41
N VAL A 108 -3.77 3.53 -10.82
CA VAL A 108 -4.33 2.29 -11.40
C VAL A 108 -3.70 1.99 -12.75
N GLU A 109 -3.48 3.02 -13.58
CA GLU A 109 -2.82 2.85 -14.87
C GLU A 109 -1.36 2.41 -14.72
N TRP A 110 -0.60 3.04 -13.82
CA TRP A 110 0.76 2.63 -13.48
C TRP A 110 0.81 1.18 -13.01
N ALA A 111 -0.03 0.80 -12.05
CA ALA A 111 -0.06 -0.57 -11.51
C ALA A 111 -0.32 -1.63 -12.59
N ARG A 112 -1.18 -1.34 -13.58
CA ARG A 112 -1.43 -2.27 -14.70
C ARG A 112 -0.25 -2.42 -15.66
N ASN A 113 0.73 -1.54 -15.62
CA ASN A 113 1.85 -1.50 -16.54
C ASN A 113 3.20 -1.87 -15.90
N ILE A 114 3.26 -2.05 -14.58
CA ILE A 114 4.48 -2.53 -13.90
C ILE A 114 4.62 -4.06 -14.00
N PRO A 115 5.85 -4.60 -13.88
CA PRO A 115 6.07 -6.04 -13.87
C PRO A 115 5.31 -6.75 -12.75
N PHE A 116 4.92 -8.00 -13.00
CA PHE A 116 4.27 -8.94 -12.06
C PHE A 116 2.85 -8.59 -11.61
N PHE A 117 2.48 -7.30 -11.49
CA PHE A 117 1.14 -6.92 -11.04
C PHE A 117 0.01 -7.46 -11.95
N PRO A 118 0.11 -7.39 -13.30
CA PRO A 118 -0.92 -7.92 -14.19
C PRO A 118 -1.05 -9.45 -14.15
N GLU A 119 -0.01 -10.14 -13.67
CA GLU A 119 0.01 -11.61 -13.53
C GLU A 119 -0.73 -12.09 -12.27
N LEU A 120 -0.99 -11.18 -11.31
CA LEU A 120 -1.74 -11.50 -10.11
C LEU A 120 -3.22 -11.77 -10.43
N PRO A 121 -3.91 -12.62 -9.64
CA PRO A 121 -5.37 -12.72 -9.71
C PRO A 121 -6.04 -11.36 -9.58
N VAL A 122 -7.12 -11.12 -10.35
CA VAL A 122 -7.85 -9.83 -10.31
C VAL A 122 -8.35 -9.50 -8.88
N SER A 123 -8.70 -10.51 -8.09
CA SER A 123 -9.05 -10.34 -6.67
C SER A 123 -7.93 -9.66 -5.88
N ASP A 124 -6.69 -10.06 -6.15
CA ASP A 124 -5.51 -9.65 -5.42
C ASP A 124 -5.06 -8.28 -5.92
N GLN A 125 -5.12 -8.03 -7.24
CA GLN A 125 -4.92 -6.69 -7.80
C GLN A 125 -5.84 -5.65 -7.15
N VAL A 126 -7.14 -5.97 -7.03
CA VAL A 126 -8.12 -5.09 -6.38
C VAL A 126 -7.84 -4.96 -4.88
N ALA A 127 -7.46 -6.05 -4.20
CA ALA A 127 -7.15 -6.01 -2.78
C ALA A 127 -5.93 -5.13 -2.49
N LEU A 128 -4.82 -5.31 -3.22
CA LEU A 128 -3.60 -4.52 -3.06
C LEU A 128 -3.87 -3.03 -3.29
N LEU A 129 -4.57 -2.67 -4.37
CA LEU A 129 -4.94 -1.28 -4.63
C LEU A 129 -5.84 -0.71 -3.53
N ARG A 130 -6.80 -1.47 -3.01
CA ARG A 130 -7.68 -1.02 -1.90
C ARG A 130 -6.94 -0.85 -0.57
N LEU A 131 -5.87 -1.60 -0.34
CA LEU A 131 -5.06 -1.49 0.87
C LEU A 131 -4.07 -0.34 0.80
N SER A 132 -3.53 -0.06 -0.40
CA SER A 132 -2.40 0.88 -0.58
C SER A 132 -2.77 2.22 -1.22
N TRP A 133 -4.03 2.43 -1.66
CA TRP A 133 -4.42 3.62 -2.44
C TRP A 133 -4.04 4.96 -1.76
N SER A 134 -4.16 5.06 -0.44
CA SER A 134 -3.88 6.31 0.28
C SER A 134 -2.38 6.62 0.30
N GLU A 135 -1.53 5.61 0.47
CA GLU A 135 -0.08 5.79 0.44
C GLU A 135 0.39 6.13 -0.98
N LEU A 136 -0.13 5.41 -1.98
CA LEU A 136 0.15 5.69 -3.39
C LEU A 136 -0.33 7.10 -3.79
N PHE A 137 -1.47 7.54 -3.27
CA PHE A 137 -1.98 8.89 -3.50
C PHE A 137 -1.07 9.96 -2.89
N VAL A 138 -0.56 9.77 -1.66
CA VAL A 138 0.39 10.70 -1.03
C VAL A 138 1.68 10.81 -1.83
N LEU A 139 2.23 9.67 -2.29
CA LEU A 139 3.42 9.65 -3.14
C LEU A 139 3.20 10.40 -4.46
N ASN A 140 2.07 10.14 -5.13
CA ASN A 140 1.71 10.83 -6.37
C ASN A 140 1.45 12.33 -6.17
N ALA A 141 0.83 12.71 -5.05
CA ALA A 141 0.57 14.11 -4.70
C ALA A 141 1.87 14.87 -4.45
N ALA A 142 2.84 14.26 -3.75
CA ALA A 142 4.16 14.84 -3.55
C ALA A 142 4.93 14.97 -4.87
N GLN A 143 5.01 13.89 -5.65
CA GLN A 143 5.72 13.86 -6.93
C GLN A 143 5.14 14.86 -7.96
N SER A 144 3.83 15.08 -7.93
CA SER A 144 3.14 16.00 -8.85
C SER A 144 3.01 17.44 -8.32
N ALA A 145 3.54 17.70 -7.12
CA ALA A 145 3.39 18.98 -6.42
C ALA A 145 1.93 19.45 -6.31
N LEU A 146 1.03 18.54 -5.90
CA LEU A 146 -0.40 18.84 -5.69
C LEU A 146 -0.55 20.02 -4.72
N PRO A 147 -1.25 21.11 -5.07
CA PRO A 147 -1.47 22.22 -4.15
C PRO A 147 -2.37 21.81 -2.99
N LEU A 148 -1.84 21.84 -1.77
CA LEU A 148 -2.55 21.43 -0.55
C LEU A 148 -2.99 22.62 0.30
N HIS A 149 -3.50 23.69 -0.27
CA HIS A 149 -3.94 24.83 0.53
C HIS A 149 -5.23 24.51 1.31
N MET A 150 -5.28 24.95 2.57
CA MET A 150 -6.36 24.61 3.49
C MET A 150 -7.72 25.12 3.03
N ALA A 151 -7.82 26.38 2.58
CA ALA A 151 -9.09 26.98 2.19
C ALA A 151 -9.74 26.30 0.95
N PRO A 152 -9.01 26.05 -0.16
CA PRO A 152 -9.57 25.29 -1.28
C PRO A 152 -9.98 23.85 -0.94
N LEU A 153 -9.21 23.15 -0.08
CA LEU A 153 -9.54 21.78 0.33
C LEU A 153 -10.77 21.74 1.26
N LEU A 154 -10.92 22.72 2.15
CA LEU A 154 -12.15 22.92 2.90
C LEU A 154 -13.31 23.18 1.96
N ALA A 155 -13.17 24.05 0.96
CA ALA A 155 -14.26 24.28 0.02
C ALA A 155 -14.61 23.02 -0.80
N ALA A 156 -13.61 22.24 -1.25
CA ALA A 156 -13.78 20.95 -1.96
C ALA A 156 -14.56 19.90 -1.17
N ALA A 157 -14.36 19.85 0.16
CA ALA A 157 -14.99 18.86 1.02
C ALA A 157 -16.49 19.15 1.29
N GLY A 158 -17.11 20.05 0.54
CA GLY A 158 -18.55 20.28 0.57
C GLY A 158 -19.02 21.15 1.73
N PHE A 159 -18.13 21.96 2.31
CA PHE A 159 -18.46 22.85 3.44
C PHE A 159 -19.47 23.96 3.08
N HIS A 160 -19.80 24.14 1.79
CA HIS A 160 -20.87 25.04 1.33
C HIS A 160 -22.26 24.39 1.29
N ALA A 161 -22.37 23.05 1.35
CA ALA A 161 -23.63 22.32 1.14
C ALA A 161 -24.42 22.02 2.43
N SER A 162 -23.76 21.99 3.60
CA SER A 162 -24.39 21.86 4.92
C SER A 162 -23.41 22.30 6.00
N PRO A 163 -23.80 23.10 7.00
CA PRO A 163 -22.91 23.47 8.10
C PRO A 163 -22.51 22.21 8.87
N MET A 164 -21.22 21.89 8.86
CA MET A 164 -20.60 20.88 9.71
C MET A 164 -20.44 21.44 11.12
N SER A 165 -20.41 20.57 12.14
CA SER A 165 -20.06 21.01 13.49
C SER A 165 -18.60 21.48 13.55
N ALA A 166 -18.28 22.37 14.49
CA ALA A 166 -16.93 22.88 14.67
C ALA A 166 -15.92 21.75 14.90
N GLU A 167 -16.31 20.66 15.57
CA GLU A 167 -15.42 19.51 15.79
C GLU A 167 -15.04 18.83 14.47
N ARG A 168 -15.98 18.71 13.52
CA ARG A 168 -15.70 18.11 12.20
C ARG A 168 -14.78 18.98 11.35
N VAL A 169 -14.92 20.30 11.43
CA VAL A 169 -14.02 21.25 10.75
C VAL A 169 -12.59 21.08 11.27
N VAL A 170 -12.42 21.08 12.60
CA VAL A 170 -11.11 20.93 13.25
C VAL A 170 -10.48 19.58 12.91
N ALA A 171 -11.25 18.49 12.98
CA ALA A 171 -10.76 17.17 12.61
C ALA A 171 -10.28 17.11 11.15
N PHE A 172 -11.02 17.72 10.21
CA PHE A 172 -10.62 17.76 8.81
C PHE A 172 -9.38 18.64 8.56
N MET A 173 -9.27 19.79 9.23
CA MET A 173 -8.07 20.63 9.18
C MET A 173 -6.83 19.88 9.68
N ASP A 174 -6.98 19.06 10.73
CA ASP A 174 -5.90 18.20 11.23
C ASP A 174 -5.48 17.15 10.19
N GLN A 175 -6.43 16.52 9.48
CA GLN A 175 -6.11 15.61 8.37
C GLN A 175 -5.35 16.32 7.24
N ILE A 176 -5.76 17.53 6.85
CA ILE A 176 -5.04 18.32 5.84
C ILE A 176 -3.61 18.60 6.31
N ARG A 177 -3.44 18.98 7.58
CA ARG A 177 -2.12 19.28 8.15
C ARG A 177 -1.21 18.05 8.13
N VAL A 178 -1.71 16.89 8.54
CA VAL A 178 -0.95 15.63 8.48
C VAL A 178 -0.56 15.33 7.04
N PHE A 179 -1.48 15.50 6.08
CA PHE A 179 -1.19 15.27 4.67
C PHE A 179 -0.11 16.22 4.12
N GLN A 180 -0.21 17.52 4.41
CA GLN A 180 0.82 18.51 4.08
C GLN A 180 2.19 18.12 4.65
N GLU A 181 2.24 17.69 5.92
CA GLU A 181 3.48 17.30 6.57
C GLU A 181 4.16 16.10 5.88
N GLN A 182 3.38 15.10 5.43
CA GLN A 182 3.93 13.97 4.67
C GLN A 182 4.51 14.40 3.32
N VAL A 183 3.80 15.26 2.58
CA VAL A 183 4.28 15.79 1.31
C VAL A 183 5.54 16.65 1.49
N ASP A 184 5.57 17.49 2.52
CA ASP A 184 6.75 18.31 2.84
C ASP A 184 7.97 17.47 3.23
N LYS A 185 7.78 16.37 3.96
CA LYS A 185 8.87 15.43 4.29
C LYS A 185 9.47 14.82 3.01
N LEU A 186 8.62 14.34 2.09
CA LEU A 186 9.07 13.80 0.81
C LEU A 186 9.82 14.86 -0.02
N ASN A 187 9.31 16.09 -0.07
CA ASN A 187 9.97 17.19 -0.78
C ASN A 187 11.34 17.55 -0.18
N ARG A 188 11.47 17.54 1.16
CA ARG A 188 12.75 17.83 1.85
C ARG A 188 13.81 16.76 1.61
N LEU A 189 13.38 15.51 1.40
CA LEU A 189 14.28 14.41 1.06
C LEU A 189 14.79 14.46 -0.38
N GLN A 190 14.23 15.34 -1.23
CA GLN A 190 14.58 15.44 -2.65
C GLN A 190 14.45 14.11 -3.39
N VAL A 191 13.38 13.37 -3.09
CA VAL A 191 13.12 12.05 -3.68
C VAL A 191 13.05 12.15 -5.20
N ASP A 192 13.87 11.35 -5.89
CA ASP A 192 13.91 11.35 -7.36
C ASP A 192 12.82 10.45 -7.97
N SER A 193 12.70 10.47 -9.31
CA SER A 193 11.64 9.70 -10.00
C SER A 193 11.79 8.18 -9.85
N ALA A 194 13.02 7.68 -9.76
CA ALA A 194 13.29 6.26 -9.58
C ALA A 194 12.94 5.83 -8.15
N GLU A 195 13.31 6.64 -7.16
CA GLU A 195 12.96 6.43 -5.76
C GLU A 195 11.44 6.46 -5.55
N TYR A 196 10.71 7.42 -6.13
CA TYR A 196 9.25 7.42 -6.10
C TYR A 196 8.65 6.14 -6.69
N SER A 197 9.19 5.68 -7.82
CA SER A 197 8.73 4.45 -8.48
C SER A 197 8.95 3.22 -7.59
N CYS A 198 10.09 3.15 -6.91
CA CYS A 198 10.40 2.10 -5.95
C CYS A 198 9.49 2.17 -4.72
N LEU A 199 9.29 3.36 -4.13
CA LEU A 199 8.41 3.55 -2.97
C LEU A 199 6.96 3.14 -3.30
N LYS A 200 6.46 3.49 -4.48
CA LYS A 200 5.14 3.04 -4.95
C LYS A 200 5.08 1.52 -5.07
N ALA A 201 6.11 0.88 -5.61
CA ALA A 201 6.16 -0.59 -5.72
C ALA A 201 6.16 -1.26 -4.35
N ILE A 202 6.94 -0.74 -3.40
CA ILE A 202 6.97 -1.24 -2.01
C ILE A 202 5.59 -1.09 -1.37
N ALA A 203 4.95 0.08 -1.48
CA ALA A 203 3.62 0.31 -0.92
C ALA A 203 2.57 -0.64 -1.54
N LEU A 204 2.61 -0.83 -2.87
CA LEU A 204 1.65 -1.66 -3.59
C LEU A 204 1.79 -3.14 -3.27
N PHE A 205 3.01 -3.67 -3.17
CA PHE A 205 3.28 -5.09 -2.89
C PHE A 205 3.46 -5.36 -1.38
N THR A 206 2.66 -4.70 -0.55
CA THR A 206 2.59 -4.99 0.89
C THR A 206 1.77 -6.26 1.12
N PRO A 207 2.30 -7.29 1.80
CA PRO A 207 1.65 -8.59 2.00
C PRO A 207 0.48 -8.57 2.99
#